data_AF-A0A2E5LW63-F1
#
_entry.id   AF-A0A2E5LW63-F1
#
_cell.length_a   1.000
_cell.length_b   1.000
_cell.length_c   1.000
_cell.angle_alpha   90.00
_cell.angle_beta   90.00
_cell.angle_gamma   90.00
#
_symmetry.space_group_name_H-M   'P 1'
#
loop_
_entity.id
_entity.type
_entity.pdbx_description
1 polymer ?
#
loop_
_entity_poly.entity_id
_entity_poly.type
_entity_poly.pdbx_seq_one_letter_code
_entity_poly.pdbx_strand_id
1 'polypeptide(L)'
;MSLTGEYRTQLIARLRATNADLSWAVRDVPGEQHHWAPDGDEWSIHEHVAHLVDMEERFYLPLLRWAAIPDMLEPANYSRRLWRDERYDASSPLGAQMEQLGRVRDEEFDVFRELDDSAWLHLRDDGNWGPVTCQWIAEVVYRHALDHLQGIMGLRGDLNLAALDRGVAGGV
;
A
#
# COMPACT_ATOMS: atom_id res chain seq x y z
N MET A 1 -19.18 5.10 22.50
CA MET A 1 -17.95 4.47 21.94
C MET A 1 -16.79 4.89 22.82
N SER A 2 -15.81 4.01 23.06
CA SER A 2 -14.55 4.35 23.71
C SER A 2 -13.74 5.28 22.78
N LEU A 3 -12.81 6.08 23.33
CA LEU A 3 -11.87 6.87 22.50
C LEU A 3 -11.08 5.96 21.55
N THR A 4 -10.72 4.76 22.02
CA THR A 4 -10.10 3.70 21.21
C THR A 4 -10.99 3.27 20.04
N GLY A 5 -12.27 2.98 20.29
CA GLY A 5 -13.21 2.56 19.26
C GLY A 5 -13.49 3.65 18.22
N GLU A 6 -13.54 4.92 18.64
CA GLU A 6 -13.66 6.05 17.72
C GLU A 6 -12.40 6.19 16.84
N TYR A 7 -11.21 6.19 17.44
CA TYR A 7 -9.96 6.27 16.69
C TYR A 7 -9.81 5.12 15.69
N ARG A 8 -10.08 3.88 16.12
CA ARG A 8 -10.08 2.71 15.25
C ARG A 8 -11.03 2.87 14.06
N THR A 9 -12.25 3.36 14.31
CA THR A 9 -13.22 3.62 13.24
C THR A 9 -12.69 4.65 12.23
N GLN A 10 -12.10 5.74 12.72
CA GLN A 10 -11.52 6.77 11.86
C GLN A 10 -10.31 6.26 11.06
N LEU A 11 -9.43 5.47 11.69
CA LEU A 11 -8.26 4.90 11.02
C LEU A 11 -8.67 3.93 9.91
N ILE A 12 -9.62 3.02 10.18
CA ILE A 12 -10.14 2.10 9.16
C ILE A 12 -10.81 2.86 8.01
N ALA A 13 -11.55 3.93 8.30
CA ALA A 13 -12.15 4.77 7.27
C ALA A 13 -11.08 5.46 6.40
N ARG A 14 -9.99 5.95 7.01
CA ARG A 14 -8.85 6.54 6.30
C ARG A 14 -8.11 5.52 5.43
N LEU A 15 -7.87 4.32 5.93
CA LEU A 15 -7.30 3.20 5.16
C LEU A 15 -8.17 2.83 3.95
N ARG A 16 -9.50 2.84 4.11
CA ARG A 16 -10.41 2.62 2.98
C ARG A 16 -10.31 3.74 1.96
N ALA A 17 -10.22 4.99 2.41
CA ALA A 17 -10.06 6.14 1.53
C ALA A 17 -8.75 6.07 0.73
N THR A 18 -7.64 5.64 1.33
CA THR A 18 -6.35 5.55 0.61
C THR A 18 -6.39 4.60 -0.59
N ASN A 19 -7.17 3.52 -0.54
CA ASN A 19 -7.32 2.63 -1.69
C ASN A 19 -8.09 3.30 -2.84
N ALA A 20 -9.14 4.07 -2.51
CA ALA A 20 -9.87 4.88 -3.48
C ALA A 20 -8.98 5.99 -4.07
N ASP A 21 -8.18 6.64 -3.25
CA ASP A 21 -7.25 7.69 -3.67
C ASP A 21 -6.15 7.12 -4.58
N LEU A 22 -5.61 5.93 -4.28
CA LEU A 22 -4.66 5.23 -5.16
C LEU A 22 -5.29 4.87 -6.50
N SER A 23 -6.51 4.32 -6.50
CA SER A 23 -7.24 4.02 -7.74
C SER A 23 -7.48 5.29 -8.57
N TRP A 24 -7.92 6.37 -7.92
CA TRP A 24 -8.02 7.68 -8.55
C TRP A 24 -6.67 8.16 -9.07
N ALA A 25 -5.58 7.92 -8.32
CA ALA A 25 -4.20 8.32 -8.60
C ALA A 25 -3.57 7.57 -9.78
N VAL A 26 -4.15 6.47 -10.25
CA VAL A 26 -3.62 5.71 -11.41
C VAL A 26 -4.59 5.60 -12.59
N ARG A 27 -5.86 6.01 -12.43
CA ARG A 27 -6.84 6.01 -13.52
C ARG A 27 -6.34 6.77 -14.76
N ASP A 28 -6.73 6.30 -15.93
CA ASP A 28 -6.49 6.97 -17.22
C ASP A 28 -5.01 7.27 -17.55
N VAL A 29 -4.05 6.74 -16.80
CA VAL A 29 -2.63 6.80 -17.18
C VAL A 29 -2.45 5.89 -18.40
N PRO A 30 -1.99 6.40 -19.56
CA PRO A 30 -1.71 5.58 -20.74
C PRO A 30 -0.70 4.48 -20.42
N GLY A 31 -0.86 3.29 -21.01
CA GLY A 31 0.02 2.15 -20.74
C GLY A 31 1.51 2.43 -20.96
N GLU A 32 1.84 3.25 -21.96
CA GLU A 32 3.21 3.70 -22.24
C GLU A 32 3.84 4.53 -21.11
N GLN A 33 3.03 5.11 -20.22
CA GLN A 33 3.46 5.94 -19.10
C GLN A 33 3.50 5.17 -17.77
N HIS A 34 2.99 3.94 -17.71
CA HIS A 34 2.98 3.14 -16.47
C HIS A 34 4.40 2.92 -15.92
N HIS A 35 5.37 2.77 -16.82
CA HIS A 35 6.78 2.51 -16.50
C HIS A 35 7.67 3.75 -16.64
N TRP A 36 7.09 4.92 -16.87
CA TRP A 36 7.87 6.15 -16.91
C TRP A 36 8.34 6.54 -15.50
N ALA A 37 9.59 6.97 -15.40
CA ALA A 37 10.19 7.58 -14.22
C ALA A 37 11.06 8.77 -14.68
N PRO A 38 11.12 9.88 -13.92
CA PRO A 38 11.87 11.06 -14.30
C PRO A 38 13.38 10.79 -14.38
N ASP A 39 13.91 10.04 -13.41
CA ASP A 39 15.29 9.59 -13.33
C ASP A 39 15.35 8.08 -13.08
N GLY A 40 16.45 7.42 -13.48
CA GLY A 40 16.60 5.95 -13.40
C GLY A 40 16.64 5.37 -11.98
N ASP A 41 16.78 6.21 -10.96
CA ASP A 41 16.77 5.81 -9.55
C ASP A 41 15.38 5.96 -8.88
N GLU A 42 14.45 6.66 -9.53
CA GLU A 42 13.08 6.82 -9.05
C GLU A 42 12.18 5.68 -9.52
N TRP A 43 11.10 5.43 -8.78
CA TRP A 43 10.13 4.41 -9.14
C TRP A 43 9.09 4.96 -10.09
N SER A 44 8.69 4.13 -11.05
CA SER A 44 7.52 4.37 -11.88
C SER A 44 6.20 4.15 -11.12
N ILE A 45 5.08 4.65 -11.65
CA ILE A 45 3.73 4.41 -11.09
C ILE A 45 3.49 2.90 -10.92
N HIS A 46 3.91 2.10 -11.90
CA HIS A 46 3.81 0.64 -11.85
C HIS A 46 4.62 0.04 -10.69
N GLU A 47 5.86 0.48 -10.48
CA GLU A 47 6.70 -0.02 -9.37
C GLU A 47 6.14 0.36 -8.00
N HIS A 48 5.56 1.57 -7.86
CA HIS A 48 4.87 1.98 -6.64
C HIS A 48 3.70 1.04 -6.29
N VAL A 49 2.82 0.75 -7.26
CA VAL A 49 1.67 -0.13 -7.03
C VAL A 49 2.10 -1.57 -6.81
N ALA A 50 3.03 -2.09 -7.60
CA ALA A 50 3.58 -3.43 -7.44
C ALA A 50 4.23 -3.63 -6.07
N HIS A 51 4.96 -2.63 -5.57
CA HIS A 51 5.56 -2.67 -4.24
C HIS A 51 4.52 -2.70 -3.13
N LEU A 52 3.50 -1.84 -3.22
CA LEU A 52 2.41 -1.81 -2.27
C LEU A 52 1.73 -3.18 -2.18
N VAL A 53 1.38 -3.78 -3.31
CA VAL A 53 0.76 -5.11 -3.36
C VAL A 53 1.64 -6.16 -2.68
N ASP A 54 2.93 -6.23 -3.02
CA ASP A 54 3.85 -7.23 -2.44
C ASP A 54 4.02 -7.03 -0.92
N MET A 55 4.11 -5.79 -0.45
CA MET A 55 4.20 -5.47 0.99
C MET A 55 2.93 -5.87 1.74
N GLU A 56 1.77 -5.57 1.19
CA GLU A 56 0.48 -5.87 1.82
C GLU A 56 0.26 -7.39 1.92
N GLU A 57 0.50 -8.10 0.81
CA GLU A 57 0.26 -9.53 0.71
C GLU A 57 1.29 -10.37 1.48
N ARG A 58 2.58 -10.02 1.36
CA ARG A 58 3.68 -10.83 1.91
C ARG A 58 4.08 -10.42 3.31
N PHE A 59 3.73 -9.21 3.74
CA PHE A 59 4.21 -8.68 5.00
C PHE A 59 3.09 -8.19 5.92
N TYR A 60 2.32 -7.15 5.53
CA TYR A 60 1.37 -6.54 6.46
C TYR A 60 0.19 -7.43 6.84
N LEU A 61 -0.45 -8.09 5.87
CA LEU A 61 -1.56 -9.00 6.19
C LEU A 61 -1.10 -10.22 7.02
N PRO A 62 0.04 -10.89 6.71
CA PRO A 62 0.59 -11.91 7.59
C PRO A 62 0.93 -11.40 9.00
N LEU A 63 1.54 -10.22 9.11
CA LEU A 63 1.87 -9.60 10.41
C LEU A 63 0.61 -9.25 11.21
N LEU A 64 -0.43 -8.75 10.53
CA LEU A 64 -1.72 -8.47 11.14
C LEU A 64 -2.37 -9.75 11.67
N ARG A 65 -2.41 -10.82 10.85
CA ARG A 65 -2.94 -12.13 11.27
C ARG A 65 -2.17 -12.68 12.46
N TRP A 66 -0.84 -12.53 12.45
CA TRP A 66 -0.01 -12.91 13.59
C TRP A 66 -0.35 -12.09 14.83
N ALA A 67 -0.44 -10.76 14.75
CA ALA A 67 -0.83 -9.94 15.90
C ALA A 67 -2.25 -10.23 16.42
N ALA A 68 -3.16 -10.62 15.54
CA ALA A 68 -4.58 -10.85 15.86
C ALA A 68 -4.90 -12.27 16.36
N ILE A 69 -4.18 -13.29 15.88
CA ILE A 69 -4.54 -14.70 16.08
C ILE A 69 -3.51 -15.36 17.01
N PRO A 70 -3.95 -15.90 18.16
CA PRO A 70 -3.09 -16.68 19.06
C PRO A 70 -2.42 -17.86 18.34
N ASP A 71 -1.18 -18.18 18.72
CA ASP A 71 -0.40 -19.32 18.20
C ASP A 71 -0.12 -19.33 16.69
N MET A 72 -0.42 -18.24 15.98
CA MET A 72 -0.03 -18.06 14.58
C MET A 72 1.51 -18.08 14.45
N LEU A 73 2.02 -18.71 13.39
CA LEU A 73 3.44 -18.66 13.05
C LEU A 73 3.86 -17.23 12.72
N GLU A 74 5.02 -16.81 13.22
CA GLU A 74 5.60 -15.51 12.91
C GLU A 74 5.86 -15.36 11.40
N PRO A 75 5.49 -14.23 10.78
CA PRO A 75 5.76 -14.00 9.37
C PRO A 75 7.25 -13.80 9.09
N ALA A 76 7.67 -14.15 7.88
CA ALA A 76 9.05 -13.98 7.44
C ALA A 76 9.42 -12.50 7.25
N ASN A 77 10.72 -12.19 7.39
CA ASN A 77 11.23 -10.84 7.15
C ASN A 77 10.99 -10.35 5.72
N TYR A 78 10.64 -9.08 5.58
CA TYR A 78 10.50 -8.45 4.27
C TYR A 78 11.84 -7.95 3.74
N SER A 79 12.11 -8.19 2.46
CA SER A 79 13.26 -7.63 1.75
C SER A 79 12.83 -7.02 0.43
N ARG A 80 12.95 -5.69 0.36
CA ARG A 80 12.71 -4.91 -0.87
C ARG A 80 13.66 -5.30 -2.00
N ARG A 81 14.90 -5.69 -1.66
CA ARG A 81 15.86 -6.21 -2.65
C ARG A 81 15.37 -7.53 -3.23
N LEU A 82 15.01 -8.50 -2.39
CA LEU A 82 14.49 -9.79 -2.87
C LEU A 82 13.18 -9.61 -3.67
N TRP A 83 12.32 -8.68 -3.27
CA TRP A 83 11.16 -8.32 -4.08
C TRP A 83 11.58 -7.87 -5.47
N ARG A 84 12.47 -6.88 -5.56
CA ARG A 84 12.93 -6.32 -6.84
C ARG A 84 13.59 -7.36 -7.73
N ASP A 85 14.40 -8.23 -7.14
CA ASP A 85 15.23 -9.20 -7.88
C ASP A 85 14.44 -10.45 -8.30
N GLU A 86 13.44 -10.87 -7.53
CA GLU A 86 12.81 -12.21 -7.70
C GLU A 86 11.29 -12.18 -7.92
N ARG A 87 10.60 -11.12 -7.51
CA ARG A 87 9.12 -11.08 -7.48
C ARG A 87 8.49 -9.96 -8.28
N TYR A 88 9.22 -8.88 -8.55
CA TYR A 88 8.72 -7.78 -9.35
C TYR A 88 8.53 -8.24 -10.81
N ASP A 89 7.28 -8.21 -11.27
CA ASP A 89 6.91 -8.54 -12.64
C ASP A 89 6.49 -7.27 -13.38
N ALA A 90 7.39 -6.75 -14.22
CA ALA A 90 7.14 -5.58 -15.05
C ALA A 90 6.07 -5.81 -16.13
N SER A 91 5.69 -7.06 -16.42
CA SER A 91 4.65 -7.39 -17.41
C SER A 91 3.24 -7.44 -16.82
N SER A 92 3.13 -7.37 -15.48
CA SER A 92 1.86 -7.41 -14.77
C SER A 92 1.02 -6.17 -15.10
N PRO A 93 -0.26 -6.29 -15.52
CA PRO A 93 -1.07 -5.12 -15.81
C PRO A 93 -1.36 -4.29 -14.53
N LEU A 94 -1.16 -2.97 -14.60
CA LEU A 94 -1.42 -2.05 -13.48
C LEU A 94 -2.84 -2.22 -12.89
N GLY A 95 -3.84 -2.43 -13.74
CA GLY A 95 -5.22 -2.70 -13.30
C GLY A 95 -5.35 -3.97 -12.46
N ALA A 96 -4.67 -5.06 -12.85
CA ALA A 96 -4.68 -6.32 -12.10
C ALA A 96 -3.98 -6.18 -10.73
N GLN A 97 -2.92 -5.35 -10.65
CA GLN A 97 -2.27 -5.03 -9.39
C GLN A 97 -3.19 -4.23 -8.47
N MET A 98 -3.92 -3.24 -8.99
CA MET A 98 -4.91 -2.49 -8.20
C MET A 98 -6.05 -3.38 -7.70
N GLU A 99 -6.51 -4.33 -8.51
CA GLU A 99 -7.50 -5.34 -8.07
C GLU A 99 -6.95 -6.24 -6.97
N GLN A 100 -5.68 -6.67 -7.06
CA GLN A 100 -5.01 -7.43 -6.01
C GLN A 100 -4.89 -6.60 -4.72
N LEU A 101 -4.48 -5.34 -4.80
CA LEU A 101 -4.41 -4.45 -3.64
C LEU A 101 -5.78 -4.34 -2.96
N GLY A 102 -6.85 -4.15 -3.73
CA GLY A 102 -8.21 -4.15 -3.21
C GLY A 102 -8.59 -5.43 -2.48
N ARG A 103 -8.25 -6.60 -3.04
CA ARG A 103 -8.53 -7.90 -2.40
C ARG A 103 -7.77 -8.08 -1.09
N VAL A 104 -6.48 -7.75 -1.04
CA VAL A 104 -5.69 -7.85 0.19
C VAL A 104 -6.24 -6.89 1.26
N ARG A 105 -6.67 -5.68 0.86
CA ARG A 105 -7.29 -4.70 1.76
C ARG A 105 -8.60 -5.19 2.37
N ASP A 106 -9.43 -5.85 1.58
CA ASP A 106 -10.66 -6.44 2.09
C ASP A 106 -10.36 -7.55 3.12
N GLU A 107 -9.33 -8.37 2.89
CA GLU A 107 -8.88 -9.36 3.88
C GLU A 107 -8.37 -8.71 5.18
N GLU A 108 -7.63 -7.61 5.10
CA GLU A 108 -7.22 -6.85 6.29
C GLU A 108 -8.43 -6.29 7.05
N PHE A 109 -9.41 -5.74 6.33
CA PHE A 109 -10.62 -5.20 6.92
C PHE A 109 -11.48 -6.27 7.59
N ASP A 110 -11.49 -7.50 7.06
CA ASP A 110 -12.14 -8.62 7.70
C ASP A 110 -11.47 -8.98 9.03
N VAL A 111 -10.13 -9.02 9.08
CA VAL A 111 -9.41 -9.22 10.35
C VAL A 111 -9.75 -8.09 11.32
N PHE A 112 -9.67 -6.83 10.87
CA PHE A 112 -9.99 -5.71 11.73
C PHE A 112 -11.43 -5.76 12.23
N ARG A 113 -12.41 -6.21 11.46
CA ARG A 113 -13.82 -6.27 11.88
C ARG A 113 -14.05 -7.24 13.04
N GLU A 114 -13.22 -8.27 13.18
CA GLU A 114 -13.37 -9.33 14.17
C GLU A 114 -12.72 -9.01 15.52
N LEU A 115 -11.85 -8.00 15.57
CA LEU A 115 -11.15 -7.60 16.81
C LEU A 115 -12.08 -6.85 17.77
N ASP A 116 -11.98 -7.11 19.07
CA ASP A 116 -12.49 -6.22 20.10
C ASP A 116 -11.45 -5.16 20.49
N ASP A 117 -11.79 -4.23 21.39
CA ASP A 117 -10.85 -3.18 21.84
C ASP A 117 -9.62 -3.76 22.55
N SER A 118 -9.75 -4.92 23.20
CA SER A 118 -8.66 -5.59 23.91
C SER A 118 -7.66 -6.20 22.92
N ALA A 119 -8.15 -6.93 21.91
CA ALA A 119 -7.34 -7.54 20.86
C ALA A 119 -6.71 -6.48 19.95
N TRP A 120 -7.41 -5.39 19.69
CA TRP A 120 -6.90 -4.25 18.90
C TRP A 120 -5.63 -3.63 19.53
N LEU A 121 -5.62 -3.50 20.86
CA LEU A 121 -4.52 -2.91 21.63
C LEU A 121 -3.58 -3.95 22.26
N HIS A 122 -3.85 -5.24 22.05
CA HIS A 122 -3.01 -6.29 22.61
C HIS A 122 -1.60 -6.16 22.05
N LEU A 123 -0.63 -6.05 22.96
CA LEU A 123 0.76 -5.98 22.60
C LEU A 123 1.30 -7.39 22.42
N ARG A 124 1.80 -7.66 21.20
CA ARG A 124 2.53 -8.86 20.88
C ARG A 124 4.02 -8.54 20.78
N ASP A 125 4.82 -9.15 21.65
CA ASP A 125 6.25 -8.89 21.80
C ASP A 125 7.12 -10.16 21.77
N ASP A 126 6.51 -11.31 21.44
CA ASP A 126 7.14 -12.63 21.34
C ASP A 126 7.82 -12.90 19.99
N GLY A 127 7.88 -11.90 19.10
CA GLY A 127 8.45 -11.98 17.75
C GLY A 127 9.70 -11.11 17.51
N ASN A 128 10.37 -11.35 16.40
CA ASN A 128 11.50 -10.59 15.86
C ASN A 128 11.12 -9.19 15.36
N TRP A 129 9.84 -8.90 15.22
CA TRP A 129 9.30 -7.59 14.83
C TRP A 129 9.31 -6.55 15.95
N GLY A 130 9.63 -6.98 17.17
CA GLY A 130 9.51 -6.17 18.36
C GLY A 130 8.05 -6.00 18.81
N PRO A 131 7.82 -5.12 19.79
CA PRO A 131 6.49 -4.90 20.35
C PRO A 131 5.55 -4.26 19.30
N VAL A 132 4.53 -4.99 18.87
CA VAL A 132 3.51 -4.49 17.92
C VAL A 132 2.09 -4.70 18.44
N THR A 133 1.17 -3.86 17.98
CA THR A 133 -0.29 -4.02 18.18
C THR A 133 -0.98 -4.01 16.82
N CYS A 134 -2.21 -4.52 16.74
CA CYS A 134 -3.01 -4.40 15.51
C CYS A 134 -3.23 -2.94 15.12
N GLN A 135 -3.39 -2.04 16.11
CA GLN A 135 -3.44 -0.60 15.85
C GLN A 135 -2.18 -0.09 15.15
N TRP A 136 -1.00 -0.41 15.69
CA TRP A 136 0.27 0.06 15.12
C TRP A 136 0.44 -0.44 13.68
N ILE A 137 0.07 -1.70 13.41
CA ILE A 137 0.13 -2.27 12.06
C ILE A 137 -0.78 -1.45 11.12
N ALA A 138 -2.04 -1.19 11.51
CA ALA A 138 -2.97 -0.39 10.72
C ALA A 138 -2.43 1.04 10.45
N GLU A 139 -1.76 1.66 11.42
CA GLU A 139 -1.14 2.98 11.27
C GLU A 139 0.06 2.96 10.31
N VAL A 140 0.91 1.94 10.38
CA VAL A 140 2.05 1.76 9.48
C VAL A 140 1.58 1.56 8.06
N VAL A 141 0.61 0.67 7.88
CA VAL A 141 -0.05 0.37 6.62
C VAL A 141 -0.64 1.66 5.99
N TYR A 142 -1.33 2.47 6.80
CA TYR A 142 -1.88 3.76 6.34
C TYR A 142 -0.79 4.73 5.89
N ARG A 143 0.25 4.94 6.71
CA ARG A 143 1.36 5.83 6.36
C ARG A 143 2.09 5.36 5.11
N HIS A 144 2.35 4.07 4.98
CA HIS A 144 3.03 3.50 3.82
C HIS A 144 2.22 3.71 2.53
N ALA A 145 0.90 3.50 2.57
CA ALA A 145 0.03 3.80 1.44
C ALA A 145 0.08 5.29 1.03
N LEU A 146 0.10 6.20 2.00
CA LEU A 146 0.23 7.64 1.73
C LEU A 146 1.57 8.01 1.10
N ASP A 147 2.68 7.43 1.58
CA ASP A 147 4.02 7.69 1.03
C ASP A 147 4.08 7.30 -0.46
N HIS A 148 3.50 6.16 -0.82
CA HIS A 148 3.44 5.73 -2.22
C HIS A 148 2.44 6.53 -3.06
N LEU A 149 1.29 6.90 -2.49
CA LEU A 149 0.32 7.79 -3.14
C LEU A 149 0.96 9.14 -3.48
N GLN A 150 1.73 9.72 -2.56
CA GLN A 150 2.45 10.97 -2.80
C GLN A 150 3.41 10.85 -3.99
N GLY A 151 4.20 9.75 -4.07
CA GLY A 151 5.08 9.50 -5.21
C GLY A 151 4.32 9.40 -6.53
N ILE A 152 3.24 8.62 -6.57
CA ILE A 152 2.38 8.47 -7.76
C ILE A 152 1.81 9.84 -8.21
N MET A 153 1.35 10.66 -7.26
CA MET A 153 0.83 11.98 -7.56
C MET A 153 1.90 12.93 -8.09
N GLY A 154 3.14 12.84 -7.60
CA GLY A 154 4.29 13.56 -8.14
C GLY A 154 4.53 13.21 -9.61
N LEU A 155 4.66 11.92 -9.91
CA LEU A 155 4.85 11.42 -11.28
C LEU A 155 3.75 11.85 -12.23
N ARG A 156 2.49 11.85 -11.77
CA ARG A 156 1.37 12.39 -12.54
C ARG A 156 1.53 13.88 -12.85
N GLY A 157 1.99 14.65 -11.88
CA GLY A 157 2.30 16.07 -12.08
C GLY A 157 3.31 16.24 -13.22
N ASP A 158 4.39 15.48 -13.19
CA ASP A 158 5.46 15.54 -14.19
C ASP A 158 4.97 15.11 -15.58
N LEU A 159 4.18 14.04 -15.67
CA LEU A 159 3.58 13.59 -16.92
C LEU A 159 2.65 14.65 -17.53
N ASN A 160 1.87 15.34 -16.70
CA ASN A 160 1.01 16.44 -17.13
C ASN A 160 1.82 17.63 -17.65
N LEU A 161 2.90 18.02 -16.94
CA LEU A 161 3.79 19.08 -17.37
C LEU A 161 4.47 18.75 -18.71
N ALA A 162 5.00 17.52 -18.85
CA ALA A 162 5.62 17.05 -20.08
C ALA A 162 4.63 17.00 -21.27
N ALA A 163 3.36 16.72 -21.02
CA ALA A 163 2.32 16.75 -22.06
C ALA A 163 2.04 18.19 -22.54
N LEU A 164 2.03 19.17 -21.64
CA LEU A 164 1.85 20.58 -21.98
C LEU A 164 3.00 21.11 -22.85
N ASP A 165 4.25 20.78 -22.51
CA ASP A 165 5.42 21.22 -23.27
C ASP A 165 5.40 20.69 -24.72
N ARG A 166 4.98 19.43 -24.91
CA ARG A 166 4.78 18.84 -26.25
C ARG A 166 3.65 19.51 -27.03
N GLY A 167 2.57 19.92 -26.35
CA GLY A 167 1.45 20.65 -26.96
C GLY A 167 1.85 22.05 -27.42
N VAL A 168 2.74 22.73 -26.69
CA VAL A 168 3.28 24.04 -27.08
C VAL A 168 4.25 23.91 -28.26
N ALA A 169 5.09 22.87 -28.30
CA ALA A 169 6.07 22.66 -29.37
C ALA A 169 5.44 22.21 -30.71
N GLY A 170 4.27 21.57 -30.71
CA GLY A 170 3.56 21.13 -31.92
C GLY A 170 2.59 22.15 -32.53
N GLY A 171 2.48 23.35 -31.94
CA GLY A 171 1.51 24.39 -32.31
C GLY A 171 2.07 25.56 -33.13
N VAL A 172 3.23 25.41 -33.78
CA VAL A 172 3.85 26.43 -34.65
C VAL A 172 3.93 25.95 -36.09
#